data_AF-W9W1Z5-F1
#
_entry.id   AF-W9W1Z5-F1
#
_cell.length_a   1.000
_cell.length_b   1.000
_cell.length_c   1.000
_cell.angle_alpha   90.00
_cell.angle_beta   90.00
_cell.angle_gamma   90.00
#
_symmetry.space_group_name_H-M   'P 1'
#
loop_
_entity.id
_entity.type
_entity.pdbx_description
1 polymer ?
#
loop_
_entity_poly.entity_id
_entity_poly.type
_entity_poly.pdbx_seq_one_letter_code
_entity_poly.pdbx_strand_id
1 'polypeptide(L)'
;MSFDSPDQSSLPGTTTIPNGTIPEATPPRVVQASSARKMRDIELTKDEINDLFQIYFSHYHVFLPFLDPSVPPDRYYDQSALLFWSIVSVASRRYQANPTLLPRLARTLTDTLWKSLQALPHPLAAVQSLVLICTWPFPTSSSSTDPSYMLSGMSIQLGLSMGLHRPNSPEDFTKFHVHLDSTAMADRERAWIASNVVAQSVSCGVGLPTPAHVRDWSLVTSSLEAPWLDDNLRGHLRCASLCNRISQALASNPSDHTGLLQPRERLPVYTILNHEIVDLKTSRSWRPGTTAVYLQITKLHLQAFYLFDDASTFGYFERIIALYSTASALLEHIQTLDNQKLAFLYYCPFFCYEAFLCASFIVLKVLKNDYFSGIVDARLGEKLINFSVSALRKMSVANNDLPGRLSDVLAYLWTHPDPSIASGSGIAGLQLKVQNRMSMSIVYDSLWRWREQFRVEAESELHQDLRSGNALSSGKQSFQLIDAGTPLAAQDTQNLDTAFDLADLNGIYSDDFQFDWFT
;
A
#
# COMPACT_ATOMS: atom_id res chain seq x y z
N MET A 1 -77.87 -35.97 7.66
CA MET A 1 -78.24 -34.56 7.82
C MET A 1 -77.02 -33.75 7.41
N SER A 2 -76.89 -33.45 6.10
CA SER A 2 -77.29 -32.18 5.46
C SER A 2 -76.24 -31.09 5.72
N PHE A 3 -75.29 -30.88 4.77
CA PHE A 3 -75.19 -29.72 3.82
C PHE A 3 -74.56 -28.49 4.54
N ASP A 4 -73.46 -27.83 4.11
CA ASP A 4 -73.07 -27.35 2.77
C ASP A 4 -71.54 -27.10 2.63
N SER A 5 -71.07 -27.07 1.37
CA SER A 5 -69.79 -26.50 0.87
C SER A 5 -70.11 -25.22 0.07
N PRO A 6 -69.17 -24.50 -0.61
CA PRO A 6 -67.77 -24.08 -0.35
C PRO A 6 -67.58 -22.54 -0.53
N ASP A 7 -66.38 -21.98 -0.29
CA ASP A 7 -65.85 -20.97 -1.23
C ASP A 7 -64.32 -20.73 -1.16
N GLN A 8 -63.77 -20.32 -2.29
CA GLN A 8 -62.36 -20.33 -2.68
C GLN A 8 -61.58 -19.05 -2.34
N SER A 9 -60.26 -19.23 -2.23
CA SER A 9 -59.17 -18.33 -2.68
C SER A 9 -58.91 -16.98 -1.99
N SER A 10 -57.76 -16.88 -1.31
CA SER A 10 -56.81 -15.76 -1.46
C SER A 10 -55.49 -16.08 -0.73
N LEU A 11 -54.37 -15.85 -1.41
CA LEU A 11 -52.98 -16.11 -0.99
C LEU A 11 -52.58 -15.30 0.27
N PRO A 12 -51.68 -15.81 1.13
CA PRO A 12 -50.86 -14.96 1.99
C PRO A 12 -49.50 -14.68 1.33
N GLY A 13 -49.21 -13.40 1.15
CA GLY A 13 -47.95 -12.89 0.64
C GLY A 13 -46.84 -12.77 1.70
N THR A 14 -45.66 -12.48 1.16
CA THR A 14 -44.52 -11.79 1.78
C THR A 14 -43.83 -12.52 2.94
N THR A 15 -42.91 -13.41 2.57
CA THR A 15 -41.82 -13.84 3.47
C THR A 15 -40.76 -12.74 3.51
N THR A 16 -40.77 -11.93 4.58
CA THR A 16 -39.67 -11.03 4.91
C THR A 16 -38.45 -11.85 5.34
N ILE A 17 -37.34 -11.68 4.61
CA ILE A 17 -36.01 -12.21 4.97
C ILE A 17 -35.54 -11.47 6.24
N PRO A 18 -35.00 -12.15 7.27
CA PRO A 18 -34.42 -11.47 8.41
C PRO A 18 -33.13 -10.77 7.99
N ASN A 19 -33.05 -9.46 8.22
CA ASN A 19 -31.81 -8.71 8.20
C ASN A 19 -30.84 -9.35 9.21
N GLY A 20 -29.80 -10.02 8.69
CA GLY A 20 -28.68 -10.48 9.50
C GLY A 20 -27.89 -9.27 9.97
N THR A 21 -28.13 -8.84 11.20
CA THR A 21 -27.26 -7.92 11.93
C THR A 21 -25.90 -8.59 12.06
N ILE A 22 -24.89 -8.03 11.39
CA ILE A 22 -23.49 -8.41 11.61
C ILE A 22 -23.20 -8.16 13.10
N PRO A 23 -22.70 -9.15 13.86
CA PRO A 23 -22.26 -8.90 15.22
C PRO A 23 -21.13 -7.88 15.19
N GLU A 24 -21.38 -6.69 15.77
CA GLU A 24 -20.37 -5.68 15.98
C GLU A 24 -19.33 -6.28 16.94
N ALA A 25 -18.13 -6.56 16.44
CA ALA A 25 -17.06 -7.12 17.26
C ALA A 25 -16.68 -6.08 18.32
N THR A 26 -16.91 -6.40 19.59
CA THR A 26 -16.46 -5.55 20.70
C THR A 26 -14.96 -5.31 20.57
N PRO A 27 -14.49 -4.04 20.60
CA PRO A 27 -13.06 -3.76 20.47
C PRO A 27 -12.27 -4.50 21.55
N PRO A 28 -11.06 -5.00 21.23
CA PRO A 28 -10.25 -5.72 22.19
C PRO A 28 -9.98 -4.82 23.40
N ARG A 29 -10.17 -5.38 24.60
CA ARG A 29 -9.90 -4.68 25.86
C ARG A 29 -8.38 -4.66 26.09
N VAL A 30 -7.76 -3.51 25.88
CA VAL A 30 -6.32 -3.34 26.11
C VAL A 30 -6.04 -3.14 27.60
N VAL A 31 -5.03 -3.83 28.12
CA VAL A 31 -4.56 -3.65 29.50
C VAL A 31 -3.88 -2.30 29.63
N GLN A 32 -4.15 -1.56 30.71
CA GLN A 32 -3.75 -0.17 30.86
C GLN A 32 -2.27 -0.03 31.28
N ALA A 33 -1.61 1.02 30.79
CA ALA A 33 -0.31 1.52 31.23
C ALA A 33 -0.39 2.10 32.64
N SER A 34 0.67 1.89 33.41
CA SER A 34 0.81 2.37 34.79
C SER A 34 1.63 3.65 34.91
N SER A 35 2.43 3.98 33.89
CA SER A 35 3.51 4.97 34.00
C SER A 35 3.69 5.79 32.73
N ALA A 36 4.14 7.04 32.88
CA ALA A 36 4.55 7.89 31.76
C ALA A 36 5.81 7.32 31.08
N ARG A 37 6.02 7.67 29.81
CA ARG A 37 7.18 7.24 29.00
C ARG A 37 7.79 8.41 28.25
N LYS A 38 9.11 8.39 28.12
CA LYS A 38 9.89 9.45 27.47
C LYS A 38 10.88 8.88 26.46
N MET A 39 10.97 9.54 25.31
CA MET A 39 11.96 9.28 24.28
C MET A 39 12.51 10.60 23.76
N ARG A 40 13.78 10.88 24.10
CA ARG A 40 14.42 12.18 23.84
C ARG A 40 13.57 13.34 24.39
N ASP A 41 13.04 14.19 23.51
CA ASP A 41 12.21 15.35 23.83
C ASP A 41 10.70 15.04 23.90
N ILE A 42 10.29 13.81 23.55
CA ILE A 42 8.89 13.38 23.52
C ILE A 42 8.57 12.71 24.86
N GLU A 43 7.55 13.21 25.55
CA GLU A 43 7.04 12.66 26.80
C GLU A 43 5.54 12.43 26.65
N LEU A 44 5.11 11.23 27.00
CA LEU A 44 3.70 10.83 26.98
C LEU A 44 3.27 10.46 28.40
N THR A 45 2.13 11.02 28.80
CA THR A 45 1.43 10.64 30.02
C THR A 45 0.88 9.22 29.91
N LYS A 46 0.57 8.60 31.05
CA LYS A 46 -0.06 7.28 31.08
C LYS A 46 -1.37 7.22 30.27
N ASP A 47 -2.14 8.32 30.29
CA ASP A 47 -3.47 8.36 29.66
C ASP A 47 -3.33 8.48 28.14
N GLU A 48 -2.40 9.30 27.65
CA GLU A 48 -2.06 9.35 26.22
C GLU A 48 -1.58 7.99 25.70
N ILE A 49 -0.75 7.27 26.48
CA ILE A 49 -0.27 5.93 26.11
C ILE A 49 -1.45 4.96 25.99
N ASN A 50 -2.39 4.99 26.94
CA ASN A 50 -3.58 4.14 26.92
C ASN A 50 -4.45 4.40 25.69
N ASP A 51 -4.71 5.68 25.38
CA ASP A 51 -5.47 6.07 24.21
C ASP A 51 -4.81 5.57 22.91
N LEU A 52 -3.50 5.80 22.77
CA LEU A 52 -2.74 5.40 21.58
C LEU A 52 -2.72 3.88 21.40
N PHE A 53 -2.51 3.11 22.46
CA PHE A 53 -2.56 1.66 22.40
C PHE A 53 -3.96 1.14 22.08
N GLN A 54 -5.01 1.75 22.63
CA GLN A 54 -6.39 1.41 22.29
C GLN A 54 -6.68 1.69 20.81
N ILE A 55 -6.23 2.83 20.27
CA ILE A 55 -6.36 3.15 18.83
C ILE A 55 -5.66 2.09 17.97
N TYR A 56 -4.43 1.71 18.31
CA TYR A 56 -3.69 0.70 17.55
C TYR A 56 -4.43 -0.65 17.52
N PHE A 57 -4.79 -1.19 18.67
CA PHE A 57 -5.41 -2.52 18.73
C PHE A 57 -6.86 -2.54 18.22
N SER A 58 -7.57 -1.40 18.27
CA SER A 58 -8.94 -1.33 17.76
C SER A 58 -9.02 -1.14 16.25
N HIS A 59 -8.07 -0.40 15.66
CA HIS A 59 -8.20 0.06 14.27
C HIS A 59 -7.08 -0.43 13.33
N TYR A 60 -5.85 -0.56 13.82
CA TYR A 60 -4.70 -0.92 12.99
C TYR A 60 -4.38 -2.41 13.03
N HIS A 61 -4.41 -3.01 14.23
CA HIS A 61 -4.05 -4.41 14.46
C HIS A 61 -4.90 -5.40 13.64
N VAL A 62 -6.17 -5.09 13.37
CA VAL A 62 -7.06 -5.92 12.53
C VAL A 62 -6.52 -6.16 11.11
N PHE A 63 -5.69 -5.24 10.59
CA PHE A 63 -5.08 -5.38 9.27
C PHE A 63 -3.85 -6.28 9.26
N LEU A 64 -3.17 -6.42 10.40
CA LEU A 64 -2.01 -7.28 10.54
C LEU A 64 -1.90 -7.77 11.99
N PRO A 65 -2.66 -8.80 12.38
CA PRO A 65 -2.77 -9.23 13.77
C PRO A 65 -1.60 -10.15 14.16
N PHE A 66 -0.44 -9.56 14.42
CA PHE A 66 0.77 -10.31 14.81
C PHE A 66 1.28 -10.00 16.23
N LEU A 67 0.72 -8.96 16.88
CA LEU A 67 0.97 -8.60 18.28
C LEU A 67 -0.18 -9.07 19.19
N ASP A 68 0.03 -9.08 20.50
CA ASP A 68 -0.95 -9.58 21.48
C ASP A 68 -1.62 -8.40 22.23
N PRO A 69 -2.95 -8.19 22.06
CA PRO A 69 -3.68 -7.12 22.75
C PRO A 69 -3.78 -7.30 24.27
N SER A 70 -3.51 -8.51 24.78
CA SER A 70 -3.52 -8.79 26.22
C SER A 70 -2.26 -8.30 26.95
N VAL A 71 -1.19 -7.99 26.20
CA VAL A 71 0.07 -7.49 26.76
C VAL A 71 -0.05 -5.98 27.04
N PRO A 72 0.20 -5.52 28.29
CA PRO A 72 0.10 -4.10 28.61
C PRO A 72 1.21 -3.26 27.96
N PRO A 73 0.96 -1.96 27.71
CA PRO A 73 1.94 -1.04 27.13
C PRO A 73 3.28 -1.03 27.86
N ASP A 74 3.27 -1.12 29.21
CA ASP A 74 4.48 -1.14 30.02
C ASP A 74 5.39 -2.33 29.66
N ARG A 75 4.81 -3.52 29.45
CA ARG A 75 5.57 -4.72 29.05
C ARG A 75 6.18 -4.56 27.66
N TYR A 76 5.47 -3.95 26.73
CA TYR A 76 6.03 -3.63 25.40
C TYR A 76 7.23 -2.69 25.51
N TYR A 77 7.13 -1.67 26.37
CA TYR A 77 8.24 -0.74 26.60
C TYR A 77 9.45 -1.43 27.23
N ASP A 78 9.23 -2.24 28.27
CA ASP A 78 10.28 -2.94 29.00
C ASP A 78 11.00 -3.97 28.12
N GLN A 79 10.27 -4.64 27.23
CA GLN A 79 10.84 -5.56 26.24
C GLN A 79 11.64 -4.81 25.15
N SER A 80 11.08 -3.72 24.62
CA SER A 80 11.73 -2.91 23.60
C SER A 80 11.07 -1.55 23.46
N ALA A 81 11.81 -0.51 23.83
CA ALA A 81 11.41 0.86 23.57
C ALA A 81 11.11 1.09 22.08
N LEU A 82 11.90 0.49 21.17
CA LEU A 82 11.68 0.64 19.72
C LEU A 82 10.29 0.12 19.30
N LEU A 83 9.89 -1.05 19.81
CA LEU A 83 8.59 -1.66 19.47
C LEU A 83 7.44 -0.86 20.05
N PHE A 84 7.54 -0.47 21.32
CA PHE A 84 6.56 0.40 21.98
C PHE A 84 6.34 1.70 21.18
N TRP A 85 7.42 2.40 20.84
CA TRP A 85 7.33 3.66 20.10
C TRP A 85 6.90 3.47 18.64
N SER A 86 7.14 2.30 18.05
CA SER A 86 6.57 1.93 16.74
C SER A 86 5.06 1.79 16.80
N ILE A 87 4.50 1.10 17.81
CA ILE A 87 3.05 1.01 18.04
C ILE A 87 2.44 2.41 18.20
N VAL A 88 3.06 3.23 19.06
CA VAL A 88 2.67 4.63 19.28
C VAL A 88 2.71 5.44 17.98
N SER A 89 3.76 5.28 17.15
CA SER A 89 3.86 6.01 15.89
C SER A 89 2.73 5.69 14.92
N VAL A 90 2.31 4.42 14.84
CA VAL A 90 1.17 4.00 14.00
C VAL A 90 -0.11 4.64 14.50
N ALA A 91 -0.41 4.54 15.79
CA ALA A 91 -1.61 5.15 16.37
C ALA A 91 -1.63 6.68 16.28
N SER A 92 -0.47 7.33 16.40
CA SER A 92 -0.36 8.80 16.38
C SER A 92 -0.84 9.45 15.08
N ARG A 93 -0.92 8.69 13.98
CA ARG A 93 -1.40 9.15 12.66
C ARG A 93 -2.79 9.77 12.67
N ARG A 94 -3.65 9.30 13.58
CA ARG A 94 -5.04 9.76 13.71
C ARG A 94 -5.32 10.30 15.12
N TYR A 95 -4.27 10.58 15.89
CA TYR A 95 -4.40 11.04 17.26
C TYR A 95 -4.63 12.56 17.33
N GLN A 96 -5.90 12.95 17.43
CA GLN A 96 -6.31 14.36 17.38
C GLN A 96 -5.93 15.16 18.62
N ALA A 97 -5.75 14.53 19.77
CA ALA A 97 -5.38 15.23 21.00
C ALA A 97 -3.95 15.81 20.95
N ASN A 98 -3.06 15.23 20.13
CA ASN A 98 -1.72 15.74 19.92
C ASN A 98 -1.28 15.56 18.44
N PRO A 99 -1.71 16.46 17.53
CA PRO A 99 -1.43 16.32 16.09
C PRO A 99 0.05 16.52 15.74
N THR A 100 0.86 17.09 16.65
CA THR A 100 2.31 17.28 16.44
C THR A 100 3.14 16.04 16.76
N LEU A 101 2.53 15.00 17.34
CA LEU A 101 3.23 13.81 17.82
C LEU A 101 3.88 13.01 16.69
N LEU A 102 3.15 12.73 15.61
CA LEU A 102 3.67 11.93 14.49
C LEU A 102 4.92 12.58 13.84
N PRO A 103 4.93 13.87 13.44
CA PRO A 103 6.12 14.52 12.90
C PRO A 103 7.32 14.50 13.85
N ARG A 104 7.10 14.66 15.16
CA ARG A 104 8.17 14.59 16.17
C ARG A 104 8.74 13.18 16.29
N LEU A 105 7.88 12.16 16.24
CA LEU A 105 8.29 10.76 16.25
C LEU A 105 9.06 10.36 15.00
N ALA A 106 8.70 10.89 13.83
CA ALA A 106 9.29 10.48 12.54
C ALA A 106 10.83 10.52 12.56
N ARG A 107 11.42 11.65 12.96
CA ARG A 107 12.88 11.78 13.07
C ARG A 107 13.45 10.89 14.18
N THR A 108 12.91 11.02 15.39
CA THR A 108 13.48 10.37 16.57
C THR A 108 13.40 8.84 16.52
N LEU A 109 12.29 8.29 16.02
CA LEU A 109 12.10 6.85 15.89
C LEU A 109 12.93 6.28 14.75
N THR A 110 13.04 6.99 13.61
CA THR A 110 13.88 6.56 12.48
C THR A 110 15.34 6.44 12.89
N ASP A 111 15.89 7.43 13.61
CA ASP A 111 17.26 7.33 14.16
C ASP A 111 17.43 6.16 15.12
N THR A 112 16.41 5.91 15.95
CA THR A 112 16.43 4.84 16.95
C THR A 112 16.35 3.47 16.28
N LEU A 113 15.55 3.34 15.22
CA LEU A 113 15.50 2.17 14.36
C LEU A 113 16.87 1.87 13.77
N TRP A 114 17.48 2.85 13.09
CA TRP A 114 18.80 2.66 12.46
C TRP A 114 19.89 2.28 13.47
N LYS A 115 19.90 2.90 14.65
CA LYS A 115 20.81 2.52 15.74
C LYS A 115 20.55 1.09 16.22
N SER A 116 19.29 0.68 16.34
CA SER A 116 18.92 -0.69 16.72
C SER A 116 19.33 -1.73 15.66
N LEU A 117 19.32 -1.35 14.38
CA LEU A 117 19.76 -2.22 13.28
C LEU A 117 21.29 -2.37 13.21
N GLN A 118 22.05 -1.47 13.84
CA GLN A 118 23.51 -1.59 13.96
C GLN A 118 23.93 -2.41 15.18
N ALA A 119 23.06 -2.53 16.19
CA ALA A 119 23.36 -3.20 17.45
C ALA A 119 23.08 -4.71 17.39
N LEU A 120 24.14 -5.52 17.36
CA LEU A 120 24.07 -6.98 17.41
C LEU A 120 24.25 -7.51 18.85
N PRO A 121 23.57 -8.60 19.25
CA PRO A 121 22.54 -9.35 18.51
C PRO A 121 21.18 -8.63 18.49
N HIS A 122 20.37 -8.87 17.46
CA HIS A 122 19.07 -8.22 17.33
C HIS A 122 17.95 -8.95 18.10
N PRO A 123 17.08 -8.21 18.83
CA PRO A 123 15.91 -8.78 19.47
C PRO A 123 14.77 -9.01 18.47
N LEU A 124 13.82 -9.90 18.79
CA LEU A 124 12.60 -10.14 17.99
C LEU A 124 11.81 -8.85 17.76
N ALA A 125 11.80 -7.99 18.77
CA ALA A 125 11.16 -6.69 18.72
C ALA A 125 11.69 -5.77 17.60
N ALA A 126 12.93 -5.94 17.13
CA ALA A 126 13.46 -5.19 15.99
C ALA A 126 12.74 -5.59 14.69
N VAL A 127 12.53 -6.89 14.46
CA VAL A 127 11.74 -7.40 13.32
C VAL A 127 10.29 -6.93 13.41
N GLN A 128 9.67 -7.03 14.59
CA GLN A 128 8.30 -6.57 14.81
C GLN A 128 8.15 -5.06 14.57
N SER A 129 9.14 -4.25 14.94
CA SER A 129 9.16 -2.80 14.69
C SER A 129 9.27 -2.48 13.20
N LEU A 130 10.16 -3.17 12.47
CA LEU A 130 10.27 -3.06 11.02
C LEU A 130 8.95 -3.41 10.33
N VAL A 131 8.28 -4.48 10.75
CA VAL A 131 6.97 -4.88 10.24
C VAL A 131 5.94 -3.76 10.40
N LEU A 132 5.85 -3.11 11.57
CA LEU A 132 4.94 -1.97 11.78
C LEU A 132 5.27 -0.78 10.88
N ILE A 133 6.55 -0.39 10.85
CA ILE A 133 7.01 0.79 10.11
C ILE A 133 6.82 0.58 8.60
N CYS A 134 7.07 -0.62 8.06
CA CYS A 134 6.82 -0.91 6.65
C CYS A 134 5.34 -1.03 6.30
N THR A 135 4.49 -1.44 7.25
CA THR A 135 3.02 -1.53 7.02
C THR A 135 2.38 -0.14 7.02
N TRP A 136 2.89 0.75 7.88
CA TRP A 136 2.43 2.13 8.05
C TRP A 136 3.66 3.08 8.15
N PRO A 137 4.29 3.43 7.01
CA PRO A 137 5.54 4.20 6.96
C PRO A 137 5.32 5.70 7.16
N PHE A 138 6.23 6.36 7.86
CA PHE A 138 6.15 7.80 8.10
C PHE A 138 5.87 8.58 6.80
N PRO A 139 5.01 9.62 6.85
CA PRO A 139 4.61 10.34 5.65
C PRO A 139 5.83 10.95 4.95
N THR A 140 5.88 10.73 3.64
CA THR A 140 6.90 11.27 2.74
C THR A 140 6.21 12.05 1.62
N SER A 141 6.89 13.05 1.07
CA SER A 141 6.41 13.78 -0.11
C SER A 141 6.77 13.05 -1.41
N SER A 142 7.78 12.18 -1.40
CA SER A 142 8.25 11.44 -2.58
C SER A 142 8.34 9.94 -2.32
N SER A 143 8.06 9.13 -3.36
CA SER A 143 8.30 7.69 -3.33
C SER A 143 9.80 7.34 -3.38
N SER A 144 10.66 8.24 -3.87
CA SER A 144 12.13 8.02 -3.89
C SER A 144 12.77 8.07 -2.51
N THR A 145 12.13 8.75 -1.55
CA THR A 145 12.62 8.91 -0.18
C THR A 145 11.96 7.92 0.80
N ASP A 146 11.11 7.02 0.32
CA ASP A 146 10.48 5.99 1.14
C ASP A 146 11.43 4.80 1.39
N PRO A 147 11.84 4.53 2.64
CA PRO A 147 12.76 3.44 2.95
C PRO A 147 12.07 2.07 3.06
N SER A 148 10.74 1.97 2.91
CA SER A 148 9.96 0.77 3.22
C SER A 148 10.44 -0.49 2.49
N TYR A 149 10.81 -0.37 1.21
CA TYR A 149 11.32 -1.51 0.43
C TYR A 149 12.67 -2.03 0.97
N MET A 150 13.57 -1.11 1.36
CA MET A 150 14.85 -1.49 1.97
C MET A 150 14.63 -2.11 3.36
N LEU A 151 13.79 -1.49 4.19
CA LEU A 151 13.50 -1.93 5.54
C LEU A 151 12.78 -3.29 5.57
N SER A 152 11.91 -3.57 4.59
CA SER A 152 11.29 -4.89 4.46
C SER A 152 12.30 -5.96 4.03
N GLY A 153 13.29 -5.63 3.22
CA GLY A 153 14.43 -6.50 2.97
C GLY A 153 15.23 -6.79 4.23
N MET A 154 15.51 -5.77 5.04
CA MET A 154 16.18 -5.94 6.33
C MET A 154 15.38 -6.80 7.29
N SER A 155 14.05 -6.68 7.35
CA SER A 155 13.22 -7.51 8.23
C SER A 155 13.31 -9.00 7.86
N ILE A 156 13.40 -9.32 6.57
CA ILE A 156 13.65 -10.68 6.10
C ILE A 156 15.05 -11.14 6.51
N GLN A 157 16.10 -10.36 6.23
CA GLN A 157 17.48 -10.74 6.55
C GLN A 157 17.70 -10.94 8.05
N LEU A 158 17.12 -10.10 8.89
CA LEU A 158 17.14 -10.26 10.35
C LEU A 158 16.38 -11.50 10.79
N GLY A 159 15.19 -11.74 10.25
CA GLY A 159 14.44 -12.96 10.56
C GLY A 159 15.20 -14.24 10.16
N LEU A 160 15.95 -14.19 9.06
CA LEU A 160 16.81 -15.29 8.61
C LEU A 160 17.98 -15.53 9.57
N SER A 161 18.72 -14.48 9.93
CA SER A 161 19.88 -14.60 10.83
C SER A 161 19.48 -15.08 12.23
N MET A 162 18.26 -14.75 12.66
CA MET A 162 17.68 -15.19 13.93
C MET A 162 17.06 -16.60 13.88
N GLY A 163 16.99 -17.26 12.72
CA GLY A 163 16.38 -18.58 12.60
C GLY A 163 14.85 -18.59 12.63
N LEU A 164 14.16 -17.46 12.44
CA LEU A 164 12.68 -17.40 12.53
C LEU A 164 11.97 -18.28 11.49
N HIS A 165 12.67 -18.57 10.40
CA HIS A 165 12.23 -19.44 9.31
C HIS A 165 12.32 -20.95 9.64
N ARG A 166 13.04 -21.33 10.71
CA ARG A 166 13.12 -22.70 11.24
C ARG A 166 12.64 -22.69 12.70
N PRO A 167 11.33 -22.57 12.94
CA PRO A 167 10.80 -22.47 14.31
C PRO A 167 11.13 -23.69 15.18
N ASN A 168 11.34 -24.86 14.57
CA ASN A 168 11.68 -26.11 15.27
C ASN A 168 13.19 -26.25 15.60
N SER A 169 14.03 -25.37 15.10
CA SER A 169 15.50 -25.45 15.27
C SER A 169 16.11 -24.08 15.58
N PRO A 170 15.63 -23.38 16.63
CA PRO A 170 16.14 -22.05 16.97
C PRO A 170 17.59 -22.08 17.44
N GLU A 171 18.05 -23.20 18.01
CA GLU A 171 19.40 -23.36 18.56
C GLU A 171 20.50 -23.30 17.49
N ASP A 172 20.19 -23.65 16.24
CA ASP A 172 21.15 -23.59 15.11
C ASP A 172 21.61 -22.16 14.78
N PHE A 173 20.88 -21.15 15.27
CA PHE A 173 21.08 -19.74 14.94
C PHE A 173 21.58 -18.89 16.10
N THR A 174 22.03 -19.53 17.17
CA THR A 174 22.46 -18.89 18.42
C THR A 174 23.63 -19.64 19.03
N LYS A 175 24.50 -18.92 19.75
CA LYS A 175 25.62 -19.54 20.48
C LYS A 175 25.21 -20.06 21.87
N PHE A 176 23.98 -19.77 22.30
CA PHE A 176 23.47 -20.09 23.62
C PHE A 176 22.25 -20.99 23.50
N HIS A 177 22.05 -21.90 24.45
CA HIS A 177 20.81 -22.65 24.56
C HIS A 177 19.63 -21.71 24.75
N VAL A 178 18.58 -21.91 23.95
CA VAL A 178 17.38 -21.08 24.00
C VAL A 178 16.20 -21.96 24.39
N HIS A 179 15.74 -21.79 25.61
CA HIS A 179 14.47 -22.34 26.05
C HIS A 179 13.34 -21.37 25.67
N LEU A 180 12.66 -21.67 24.56
CA LEU A 180 11.43 -20.98 24.17
C LEU A 180 10.24 -21.75 24.72
N ASP A 181 9.34 -21.04 25.41
CA ASP A 181 8.02 -21.59 25.69
C ASP A 181 7.14 -21.56 24.42
N SER A 182 5.97 -22.20 24.48
CA SER A 182 5.06 -22.28 23.33
C SER A 182 4.59 -20.90 22.85
N THR A 183 4.45 -19.93 23.77
CA THR A 183 4.07 -18.55 23.46
C THR A 183 5.17 -17.83 22.69
N ALA A 184 6.41 -17.89 23.15
CA ALA A 184 7.55 -17.28 22.49
C ALA A 184 7.84 -17.92 21.12
N MET A 185 7.61 -19.23 20.96
CA MET A 185 7.65 -19.87 19.65
C MET A 185 6.58 -19.31 18.71
N ALA A 186 5.33 -19.20 19.18
CA ALA A 186 4.24 -18.65 18.38
C ALA A 186 4.48 -17.16 18.01
N ASP A 187 5.05 -16.35 18.91
CA ASP A 187 5.42 -14.96 18.65
C ASP A 187 6.47 -14.85 17.53
N ARG A 188 7.48 -15.73 17.56
CA ARG A 188 8.51 -15.80 16.52
C ARG A 188 7.94 -16.19 15.17
N GLU A 189 7.04 -17.17 15.14
CA GLU A 189 6.36 -17.58 13.91
C GLU A 189 5.42 -16.48 13.38
N ARG A 190 4.65 -15.81 14.25
CA ARG A 190 3.82 -14.66 13.86
C ARG A 190 4.65 -13.53 13.25
N ALA A 191 5.77 -13.18 13.88
CA ALA A 191 6.68 -12.16 13.36
C ALA A 191 7.27 -12.55 11.99
N TRP A 192 7.62 -13.83 11.81
CA TRP A 192 8.11 -14.34 10.54
C TRP A 192 7.05 -14.26 9.43
N ILE A 193 5.83 -14.72 9.71
CA ILE A 193 4.70 -14.65 8.75
C ILE A 193 4.41 -13.19 8.40
N ALA A 194 4.29 -12.32 9.40
CA ALA A 194 4.02 -10.89 9.18
C ALA A 194 5.12 -10.22 8.35
N SER A 195 6.40 -10.54 8.61
CA SER A 195 7.54 -10.04 7.82
C SER A 195 7.44 -10.43 6.35
N ASN A 196 7.08 -11.69 6.04
CA ASN A 196 6.92 -12.15 4.66
C ASN A 196 5.70 -11.51 3.95
N VAL A 197 4.57 -11.38 4.66
CA VAL A 197 3.39 -10.67 4.15
C VAL A 197 3.74 -9.23 3.81
N VAL A 198 4.37 -8.51 4.73
CA VAL A 198 4.73 -7.10 4.55
C VAL A 198 5.78 -6.92 3.46
N ALA A 199 6.81 -7.77 3.40
CA ALA A 199 7.80 -7.74 2.33
C ALA A 199 7.15 -7.90 0.95
N GLN A 200 6.26 -8.88 0.80
CA GLN A 200 5.53 -9.07 -0.46
C GLN A 200 4.62 -7.87 -0.77
N SER A 201 3.88 -7.37 0.22
CA SER A 201 2.98 -6.23 0.06
C SER A 201 3.74 -4.98 -0.40
N VAL A 202 4.83 -4.62 0.28
CA VAL A 202 5.67 -3.47 -0.08
C VAL A 202 6.23 -3.64 -1.49
N SER A 203 6.75 -4.83 -1.82
CA SER A 203 7.25 -5.16 -3.17
C SER A 203 6.20 -5.00 -4.26
N CYS A 204 4.98 -5.52 -4.04
CA CYS A 204 3.87 -5.31 -4.95
C CYS A 204 3.55 -3.83 -5.14
N GLY A 205 3.56 -3.03 -4.06
CA GLY A 205 3.25 -1.60 -4.08
C GLY A 205 4.29 -0.73 -4.80
N VAL A 206 5.57 -1.01 -4.62
CA VAL A 206 6.64 -0.29 -5.34
C VAL A 206 6.88 -0.85 -6.76
N GLY A 207 6.30 -2.00 -7.08
CA GLY A 207 6.46 -2.68 -8.36
C GLY A 207 7.80 -3.38 -8.52
N LEU A 208 8.41 -3.87 -7.44
CA LEU A 208 9.72 -4.54 -7.45
C LEU A 208 9.61 -5.99 -6.95
N PRO A 209 10.52 -6.90 -7.35
CA PRO A 209 10.56 -8.26 -6.83
C PRO A 209 10.63 -8.29 -5.29
N THR A 210 10.14 -9.36 -4.68
CA THR A 210 10.21 -9.49 -3.22
C THR A 210 11.61 -9.82 -2.73
N PRO A 211 12.15 -9.13 -1.70
CA PRO A 211 13.39 -9.55 -1.05
C PRO A 211 13.22 -10.88 -0.30
N ALA A 212 11.98 -11.34 -0.09
CA ALA A 212 11.67 -12.67 0.45
C ALA A 212 11.98 -13.82 -0.53
N HIS A 213 12.46 -13.54 -1.75
CA HIS A 213 12.80 -14.54 -2.78
C HIS A 213 13.90 -15.53 -2.36
N VAL A 214 14.55 -15.32 -1.21
CA VAL A 214 15.58 -16.21 -0.67
C VAL A 214 15.04 -17.62 -0.36
N ARG A 215 13.72 -17.89 -0.43
CA ARG A 215 13.14 -19.22 -0.12
C ARG A 215 11.93 -19.65 -0.92
N ASP A 216 11.76 -20.97 -0.90
CA ASP A 216 10.50 -21.66 -1.13
C ASP A 216 9.47 -21.25 -0.07
N TRP A 217 8.39 -20.61 -0.53
CA TRP A 217 7.25 -20.22 0.30
C TRP A 217 6.61 -21.41 1.01
N SER A 218 6.83 -22.66 0.56
CA SER A 218 6.36 -23.90 1.20
C SER A 218 6.65 -23.94 2.71
N LEU A 219 7.82 -23.42 3.12
CA LEU A 219 8.27 -23.39 4.52
C LEU A 219 7.54 -22.37 5.39
N VAL A 220 7.05 -21.29 4.79
CA VAL A 220 6.22 -20.30 5.51
C VAL A 220 4.77 -20.74 5.47
N THR A 221 4.34 -21.34 4.36
CA THR A 221 2.98 -21.86 4.22
C THR A 221 2.72 -23.12 5.05
N SER A 222 3.75 -23.83 5.52
CA SER A 222 3.56 -24.94 6.46
C SER A 222 2.93 -24.48 7.79
N SER A 223 3.18 -23.24 8.19
CA SER A 223 2.52 -22.61 9.35
C SER A 223 1.05 -22.24 9.07
N LEU A 224 0.54 -22.37 7.84
CA LEU A 224 -0.88 -22.08 7.52
C LEU A 224 -1.85 -23.00 8.25
N GLU A 225 -1.42 -24.15 8.76
CA GLU A 225 -2.28 -25.09 9.49
C GLU A 225 -2.19 -24.90 11.01
N ALA A 226 -1.39 -23.95 11.49
CA ALA A 226 -1.19 -23.73 12.93
C ALA A 226 -2.50 -23.25 13.61
N PRO A 227 -2.94 -23.86 14.73
CA PRO A 227 -4.19 -23.47 15.40
C PRO A 227 -4.17 -22.06 16.01
N TRP A 228 -2.99 -21.57 16.39
CA TRP A 228 -2.83 -20.24 17.00
C TRP A 228 -2.80 -19.10 15.97
N LEU A 229 -2.71 -19.42 14.67
CA LEU A 229 -2.59 -18.42 13.61
C LEU A 229 -3.95 -17.77 13.35
N ASP A 230 -4.01 -16.46 13.59
CA ASP A 230 -5.18 -15.63 13.34
C ASP A 230 -5.69 -15.78 11.89
N ASP A 231 -7.01 -15.80 11.73
CA ASP A 231 -7.67 -16.03 10.46
C ASP A 231 -7.40 -14.94 9.42
N ASN A 232 -7.25 -13.68 9.85
CA ASN A 232 -6.88 -12.59 8.95
C ASN A 232 -5.43 -12.72 8.50
N LEU A 233 -4.50 -12.97 9.43
CA LEU A 233 -3.08 -13.16 9.09
C LEU A 233 -2.88 -14.36 8.15
N ARG A 234 -3.62 -15.46 8.38
CA ARG A 234 -3.66 -16.63 7.48
C ARG A 234 -4.13 -16.26 6.07
N GLY A 235 -5.20 -15.46 5.97
CA GLY A 235 -5.73 -14.98 4.69
C GLY A 235 -4.72 -14.11 3.94
N HIS A 236 -4.05 -13.19 4.65
CA HIS A 236 -3.03 -12.33 4.06
C HIS A 236 -1.81 -13.12 3.59
N LEU A 237 -1.37 -14.14 4.34
CA LEU A 237 -0.27 -15.02 3.93
C LEU A 237 -0.58 -15.77 2.63
N ARG A 238 -1.82 -16.28 2.47
CA ARG A 238 -2.24 -16.93 1.22
C ARG A 238 -2.25 -15.97 0.03
N CYS A 239 -2.75 -14.75 0.22
CA CYS A 239 -2.74 -13.71 -0.81
C CYS A 239 -1.31 -13.33 -1.20
N ALA A 240 -0.44 -13.09 -0.21
CA ALA A 240 0.97 -12.76 -0.43
C ALA A 240 1.70 -13.87 -1.19
N SER A 241 1.49 -15.13 -0.82
CA SER A 241 2.07 -16.28 -1.52
C SER A 241 1.64 -16.32 -3.01
N LEU A 242 0.36 -16.11 -3.29
CA LEU A 242 -0.13 -16.08 -4.67
C LEU A 242 0.40 -14.86 -5.45
N CYS A 243 0.47 -13.67 -4.84
CA CYS A 243 1.12 -12.51 -5.46
C CYS A 243 2.58 -12.77 -5.81
N ASN A 244 3.34 -13.43 -4.93
CA ASN A 244 4.72 -13.82 -5.23
C ASN A 244 4.77 -14.78 -6.43
N ARG A 245 3.90 -15.79 -6.47
CA ARG A 245 3.83 -16.74 -7.60
C ARG A 245 3.48 -16.04 -8.92
N ILE A 246 2.54 -15.09 -8.90
CA ILE A 246 2.19 -14.26 -10.06
C ILE A 246 3.42 -13.48 -10.54
N SER A 247 4.11 -12.78 -9.64
CA SER A 247 5.31 -11.99 -9.95
C SER A 247 6.42 -12.85 -10.54
N GLN A 248 6.69 -14.02 -9.95
CA GLN A 248 7.72 -14.95 -10.43
C GLN A 248 7.37 -15.54 -11.81
N ALA A 249 6.11 -15.93 -12.01
CA ALA A 249 5.69 -16.55 -13.27
C ALA A 249 5.69 -15.56 -14.45
N LEU A 250 5.42 -14.28 -14.19
CA LEU A 250 5.22 -13.28 -15.25
C LEU A 250 6.37 -12.29 -15.42
N ALA A 251 7.23 -12.09 -14.41
CA ALA A 251 8.23 -11.02 -14.37
C ALA A 251 9.64 -11.49 -13.91
N SER A 252 10.00 -12.76 -14.13
CA SER A 252 11.33 -13.30 -13.80
C SER A 252 12.03 -14.00 -14.97
N ASN A 253 11.75 -13.57 -16.21
CA ASN A 253 12.37 -14.11 -17.41
C ASN A 253 13.73 -13.45 -17.69
N PRO A 254 14.86 -14.16 -17.54
CA PRO A 254 16.20 -13.56 -17.72
C PRO A 254 16.51 -13.24 -19.20
N SER A 255 15.76 -13.81 -20.14
CA SER A 255 15.99 -13.63 -21.58
C SER A 255 15.31 -12.39 -22.16
N ASP A 256 14.46 -11.72 -21.37
CA ASP A 256 13.80 -10.49 -21.78
C ASP A 256 14.32 -9.30 -20.97
N HIS A 257 14.61 -8.19 -21.65
CA HIS A 257 15.16 -6.98 -21.02
C HIS A 257 14.24 -6.33 -19.98
N THR A 258 12.93 -6.59 -20.04
CA THR A 258 11.95 -6.14 -19.03
C THR A 258 11.65 -7.19 -17.97
N GLY A 259 12.27 -8.37 -18.08
CA GLY A 259 12.01 -9.51 -17.21
C GLY A 259 10.67 -10.22 -17.46
N LEU A 260 9.88 -9.78 -18.46
CA LEU A 260 8.54 -10.30 -18.67
C LEU A 260 8.57 -11.67 -19.37
N LEU A 261 7.64 -12.54 -18.98
CA LEU A 261 7.39 -13.79 -19.70
C LEU A 261 7.02 -13.49 -21.16
N GLN A 262 7.36 -14.36 -22.10
CA GLN A 262 7.07 -14.12 -23.52
C GLN A 262 5.56 -14.04 -23.79
N PRO A 263 5.07 -13.15 -24.68
CA PRO A 263 3.63 -12.95 -24.90
C PRO A 263 2.85 -14.24 -25.20
N ARG A 264 3.43 -15.17 -25.97
CA ARG A 264 2.79 -16.45 -26.32
C ARG A 264 2.58 -17.37 -25.12
N GLU A 265 3.45 -17.28 -24.12
CA GLU A 265 3.44 -18.12 -22.92
C GLU A 265 2.59 -17.53 -21.80
N ARG A 266 2.30 -16.22 -21.84
CA ARG A 266 1.47 -15.54 -20.83
C ARG A 266 0.04 -16.05 -20.79
N LEU A 267 -0.58 -16.33 -21.94
CA LEU A 267 -1.99 -16.75 -22.02
C LEU A 267 -2.30 -18.00 -21.18
N PRO A 268 -1.60 -19.15 -21.33
CA PRO A 268 -1.85 -20.31 -20.49
C PRO A 268 -1.54 -20.03 -19.01
N VAL A 269 -0.51 -19.22 -18.72
CA VAL A 269 -0.16 -18.83 -17.35
C VAL A 269 -1.26 -17.98 -16.71
N TYR A 270 -1.87 -17.04 -17.44
CA TYR A 270 -3.03 -16.28 -16.98
C TYR A 270 -4.20 -17.19 -16.65
N THR A 271 -4.50 -18.17 -17.51
CA THR A 271 -5.58 -19.12 -17.25
C THR A 271 -5.36 -19.87 -15.93
N ILE A 272 -4.15 -20.42 -15.74
CA ILE A 272 -3.80 -21.16 -14.51
C ILE A 272 -3.92 -20.25 -13.28
N LEU A 273 -3.31 -19.06 -13.31
CA LEU A 273 -3.31 -18.14 -12.16
C LEU A 273 -4.70 -17.58 -11.85
N ASN A 274 -5.54 -17.33 -12.86
CA ASN A 274 -6.94 -16.96 -12.62
C ASN A 274 -7.72 -18.10 -11.94
N HIS A 275 -7.50 -19.35 -12.35
CA HIS A 275 -8.08 -20.50 -11.66
C HIS A 275 -7.61 -20.59 -10.21
N GLU A 276 -6.32 -20.39 -9.93
CA GLU A 276 -5.80 -20.38 -8.55
C GLU A 276 -6.43 -19.26 -7.69
N ILE A 277 -6.71 -18.09 -8.27
CA ILE A 277 -7.44 -17.02 -7.56
C ILE A 277 -8.87 -17.43 -7.25
N VAL A 278 -9.55 -18.12 -8.19
CA VAL A 278 -10.90 -18.64 -7.96
C VAL A 278 -10.89 -19.70 -6.87
N ASP A 279 -9.95 -20.63 -6.89
CA ASP A 279 -9.77 -21.65 -5.86
C ASP A 279 -9.45 -21.02 -4.50
N LEU A 280 -8.60 -20.00 -4.46
CA LEU A 280 -8.32 -19.25 -3.25
C LEU A 280 -9.59 -18.56 -2.71
N LYS A 281 -10.40 -17.96 -3.60
CA LYS A 281 -11.67 -17.32 -3.25
C LYS A 281 -12.67 -18.33 -2.66
N THR A 282 -12.75 -19.54 -3.21
CA THR A 282 -13.69 -20.58 -2.74
C THR A 282 -13.18 -21.38 -1.55
N SER A 283 -11.87 -21.37 -1.28
CA SER A 283 -11.24 -22.14 -0.19
C SER A 283 -11.67 -21.75 1.22
N ARG A 284 -12.28 -20.56 1.40
CA ARG A 284 -12.70 -20.04 2.71
C ARG A 284 -13.78 -18.98 2.57
N SER A 285 -14.44 -18.66 3.69
CA SER A 285 -15.20 -17.42 3.80
C SER A 285 -14.23 -16.23 3.93
N TRP A 286 -14.37 -15.26 3.04
CA TRP A 286 -13.63 -14.02 3.07
C TRP A 286 -14.50 -12.97 3.74
N ARG A 287 -14.14 -12.57 4.97
CA ARG A 287 -14.90 -11.55 5.70
C ARG A 287 -14.85 -10.26 4.87
N PRO A 288 -15.97 -9.56 4.66
CA PRO A 288 -16.02 -8.37 3.82
C PRO A 288 -15.03 -7.25 4.22
N GLY A 289 -14.46 -7.29 5.43
CA GLY A 289 -13.39 -6.38 5.86
C GLY A 289 -12.05 -6.64 5.16
N THR A 290 -10.95 -6.65 5.92
CA THR A 290 -9.59 -6.57 5.36
C THR A 290 -9.23 -7.71 4.40
N THR A 291 -9.56 -8.95 4.73
CA THR A 291 -9.10 -10.11 3.95
C THR A 291 -9.71 -10.15 2.54
N ALA A 292 -10.97 -9.74 2.37
CA ALA A 292 -11.60 -9.66 1.05
C ALA A 292 -10.92 -8.62 0.15
N VAL A 293 -10.46 -7.50 0.72
CA VAL A 293 -9.69 -6.48 -0.01
C VAL A 293 -8.36 -7.07 -0.52
N TYR A 294 -7.62 -7.80 0.32
CA TYR A 294 -6.37 -8.45 -0.08
C TYR A 294 -6.56 -9.45 -1.23
N LEU A 295 -7.65 -10.22 -1.21
CA LEU A 295 -7.99 -11.13 -2.31
C LEU A 295 -8.25 -10.36 -3.62
N GLN A 296 -9.00 -9.25 -3.56
CA GLN A 296 -9.24 -8.43 -4.74
C GLN A 296 -7.97 -7.76 -5.26
N ILE A 297 -7.09 -7.31 -4.37
CA ILE A 297 -5.78 -6.77 -4.75
C ILE A 297 -4.92 -7.85 -5.43
N THR A 298 -4.96 -9.10 -4.96
CA THR A 298 -4.26 -10.23 -5.61
C THR A 298 -4.76 -10.43 -7.04
N LYS A 299 -6.07 -10.35 -7.25
CA LYS A 299 -6.68 -10.42 -8.59
C LYS A 299 -6.27 -9.22 -9.46
N LEU A 300 -6.31 -8.01 -8.92
CA LEU A 300 -5.86 -6.81 -9.62
C LEU A 300 -4.39 -6.91 -10.02
N HIS A 301 -3.52 -7.42 -9.14
CA HIS A 301 -2.10 -7.60 -9.39
C HIS A 301 -1.85 -8.50 -10.61
N LEU A 302 -2.56 -9.64 -10.72
CA LEU A 302 -2.51 -10.49 -11.93
C LEU A 302 -3.03 -9.75 -13.16
N GLN A 303 -4.23 -9.17 -13.08
CA GLN A 303 -4.90 -8.63 -14.26
C GLN A 303 -4.25 -7.35 -14.78
N ALA A 304 -3.52 -6.61 -13.95
CA ALA A 304 -2.73 -5.47 -14.40
C ALA A 304 -1.67 -5.87 -15.44
N PHE A 305 -1.20 -7.13 -15.44
CA PHE A 305 -0.28 -7.60 -16.48
C PHE A 305 -0.91 -7.66 -17.87
N TYR A 306 -2.23 -7.62 -18.00
CA TYR A 306 -2.90 -7.60 -19.31
C TYR A 306 -2.55 -6.34 -20.12
N LEU A 307 -2.10 -5.27 -19.45
CA LEU A 307 -1.65 -4.03 -20.10
C LEU A 307 -0.29 -4.18 -20.83
N PHE A 308 0.45 -5.27 -20.59
CA PHE A 308 1.72 -5.58 -21.29
C PHE A 308 1.54 -6.39 -22.57
N ASP A 309 0.33 -6.87 -22.85
CA ASP A 309 0.05 -7.62 -24.06
C ASP A 309 -0.16 -6.68 -25.25
N ASP A 310 0.22 -7.16 -26.44
CA ASP A 310 -0.10 -6.47 -27.67
C ASP A 310 -1.61 -6.52 -27.95
N ALA A 311 -2.18 -5.46 -28.51
CA ALA A 311 -3.61 -5.37 -28.80
C ALA A 311 -4.10 -6.42 -29.81
N SER A 312 -3.20 -6.97 -30.63
CA SER A 312 -3.51 -8.08 -31.54
C SER A 312 -3.58 -9.45 -30.86
N THR A 313 -3.16 -9.56 -29.59
CA THR A 313 -3.16 -10.82 -28.84
C THR A 313 -4.60 -11.30 -28.64
N PHE A 314 -4.85 -12.57 -28.93
CA PHE A 314 -6.18 -13.18 -28.77
C PHE A 314 -6.73 -12.94 -27.35
N GLY A 315 -7.98 -12.47 -27.26
CA GLY A 315 -8.67 -12.20 -26.00
C GLY A 315 -8.24 -10.91 -25.28
N TYR A 316 -7.43 -10.04 -25.90
CA TYR A 316 -6.95 -8.79 -25.28
C TYR A 316 -8.12 -7.90 -24.84
N PHE A 317 -9.10 -7.73 -25.72
CA PHE A 317 -10.30 -6.93 -25.48
C PHE A 317 -11.05 -7.37 -24.22
N GLU A 318 -11.37 -8.66 -24.10
CA GLU A 318 -12.08 -9.24 -22.96
C GLU A 318 -11.25 -9.12 -21.67
N ARG A 319 -9.92 -9.26 -21.77
CA ARG A 319 -9.00 -9.07 -20.64
C ARG A 319 -9.01 -7.64 -20.12
N ILE A 320 -9.03 -6.63 -20.99
CA ILE A 320 -9.11 -5.22 -20.58
C ILE A 320 -10.46 -4.92 -19.90
N ILE A 321 -11.57 -5.44 -20.41
CA ILE A 321 -12.89 -5.30 -19.75
C ILE A 321 -12.87 -5.97 -18.37
N ALA A 322 -12.29 -7.17 -18.27
CA ALA A 322 -12.16 -7.87 -16.99
C ALA A 322 -11.28 -7.08 -15.99
N LEU A 323 -10.19 -6.47 -16.46
CA LEU A 323 -9.32 -5.61 -15.67
C LEU A 323 -10.08 -4.37 -15.15
N TYR A 324 -10.81 -3.67 -16.03
CA TYR A 324 -11.63 -2.51 -15.65
C TYR A 324 -12.68 -2.90 -14.59
N SER A 325 -13.37 -4.02 -14.80
CA SER A 325 -14.35 -4.55 -13.85
C SER A 325 -13.73 -4.87 -12.49
N THR A 326 -12.56 -5.51 -12.47
CA THR A 326 -11.84 -5.82 -11.22
C THR A 326 -11.36 -4.55 -10.51
N ALA A 327 -10.82 -3.57 -11.23
CA ALA A 327 -10.41 -2.29 -10.66
C ALA A 327 -11.61 -1.55 -10.07
N SER A 328 -12.72 -1.47 -10.82
CA SER A 328 -13.95 -0.83 -10.36
C SER A 328 -14.53 -1.49 -9.11
N ALA A 329 -14.60 -2.83 -9.10
CA ALA A 329 -15.08 -3.60 -7.96
C ALA A 329 -14.24 -3.38 -6.69
N LEU A 330 -12.91 -3.22 -6.82
CA LEU A 330 -12.04 -2.88 -5.68
C LEU A 330 -12.35 -1.51 -5.11
N LEU A 331 -12.53 -0.50 -5.97
CA LEU A 331 -12.86 0.85 -5.55
C LEU A 331 -14.25 0.90 -4.89
N GLU A 332 -15.25 0.21 -5.45
CA GLU A 332 -16.61 0.10 -4.88
C GLU A 332 -16.60 -0.63 -3.53
N HIS A 333 -15.83 -1.70 -3.41
CA HIS A 333 -15.69 -2.45 -2.15
C HIS A 333 -15.10 -1.55 -1.07
N ILE A 334 -14.01 -0.83 -1.37
CA ILE A 334 -13.37 0.10 -0.43
C ILE A 334 -14.31 1.25 -0.07
N GLN A 335 -15.05 1.81 -1.04
CA GLN A 335 -16.08 2.82 -0.77
C GLN A 335 -17.15 2.31 0.20
N THR A 336 -17.59 1.07 -0.01
CA THR A 336 -18.61 0.44 0.86
C THR A 336 -18.09 0.26 2.29
N LEU A 337 -16.85 -0.21 2.44
CA LEU A 337 -16.23 -0.37 3.76
C LEU A 337 -16.06 0.97 4.49
N ASP A 338 -15.66 2.01 3.78
CA ASP A 338 -15.49 3.33 4.36
C ASP A 338 -16.82 3.92 4.85
N ASN A 339 -17.92 3.68 4.11
CA ASN A 339 -19.27 4.13 4.49
C ASN A 339 -19.85 3.37 5.70
N GLN A 340 -19.45 2.11 5.93
CA GLN A 340 -19.99 1.25 7.00
C GLN A 340 -19.38 1.51 8.39
N LYS A 341 -18.89 2.73 8.67
CA LYS A 341 -18.20 3.13 9.93
C LYS A 341 -16.90 2.37 10.23
N LEU A 342 -16.37 1.54 9.34
CA LEU A 342 -15.08 0.87 9.54
C LEU A 342 -13.90 1.82 9.38
N ALA A 343 -14.13 3.07 8.91
CA ALA A 343 -13.10 4.08 8.75
C ALA A 343 -11.89 3.57 7.95
N PHE A 344 -12.13 2.67 6.99
CA PHE A 344 -11.10 1.89 6.30
C PHE A 344 -10.00 2.80 5.74
N LEU A 345 -10.39 3.89 5.08
CA LEU A 345 -9.45 4.84 4.45
C LEU A 345 -8.54 5.56 5.46
N TYR A 346 -8.95 5.69 6.72
CA TYR A 346 -8.12 6.33 7.74
C TYR A 346 -7.01 5.43 8.27
N TYR A 347 -7.23 4.11 8.25
CA TYR A 347 -6.41 3.13 8.98
C TYR A 347 -5.72 2.11 8.07
N CYS A 348 -6.06 2.07 6.78
CA CYS A 348 -5.55 1.07 5.86
C CYS A 348 -4.01 1.05 5.78
N PRO A 349 -3.41 -0.15 5.63
CA PRO A 349 -1.99 -0.30 5.33
C PRO A 349 -1.58 0.44 4.06
N PHE A 350 -0.30 0.81 4.00
CA PHE A 350 0.28 1.50 2.85
C PHE A 350 0.05 0.76 1.53
N PHE A 351 0.25 -0.55 1.52
CA PHE A 351 -0.01 -1.39 0.35
C PHE A 351 -1.47 -1.34 -0.16
N CYS A 352 -2.46 -1.24 0.74
CA CYS A 352 -3.85 -1.11 0.33
C CYS A 352 -4.10 0.23 -0.38
N TYR A 353 -3.44 1.30 0.10
CA TYR A 353 -3.42 2.60 -0.57
C TYR A 353 -2.77 2.51 -1.97
N GLU A 354 -1.62 1.84 -2.09
CA GLU A 354 -0.92 1.70 -3.38
C GLU A 354 -1.75 0.90 -4.40
N ALA A 355 -2.41 -0.18 -3.95
CA ALA A 355 -3.31 -0.95 -4.80
C ALA A 355 -4.59 -0.18 -5.18
N PHE A 356 -5.14 0.62 -4.27
CA PHE A 356 -6.25 1.53 -4.53
C PHE A 356 -5.87 2.56 -5.61
N LEU A 357 -4.67 3.14 -5.50
CA LEU A 357 -4.13 4.06 -6.49
C LEU A 357 -3.95 3.38 -7.85
N CYS A 358 -3.40 2.16 -7.87
CA CYS A 358 -3.27 1.36 -9.08
C CYS A 358 -4.62 1.14 -9.77
N ALA A 359 -5.65 0.72 -9.03
CA ALA A 359 -7.01 0.58 -9.56
C ALA A 359 -7.56 1.91 -10.10
N SER A 360 -7.31 3.02 -9.40
CA SER A 360 -7.74 4.36 -9.83
C SER A 360 -7.12 4.76 -11.17
N PHE A 361 -5.81 4.52 -11.36
CA PHE A 361 -5.15 4.80 -12.63
C PHE A 361 -5.55 3.84 -13.76
N ILE A 362 -5.88 2.59 -13.44
CA ILE A 362 -6.46 1.65 -14.42
C ILE A 362 -7.80 2.18 -14.92
N VAL A 363 -8.72 2.54 -14.01
CA VAL A 363 -10.02 3.11 -14.37
C VAL A 363 -9.83 4.39 -15.20
N LEU A 364 -8.95 5.30 -14.75
CA LEU A 364 -8.65 6.54 -15.47
C LEU A 364 -8.18 6.26 -16.90
N LYS A 365 -7.18 5.40 -17.08
CA LYS A 365 -6.57 5.14 -18.38
C LYS A 365 -7.56 4.47 -19.34
N VAL A 366 -8.41 3.57 -18.85
CA VAL A 366 -9.45 2.92 -19.66
C VAL A 366 -10.56 3.92 -20.03
N LEU A 367 -11.01 4.77 -19.11
CA LEU A 367 -12.04 5.79 -19.39
C LEU A 367 -11.57 6.89 -20.33
N LYS A 368 -10.29 7.27 -20.25
CA LYS A 368 -9.70 8.28 -21.13
C LYS A 368 -9.33 7.75 -22.50
N ASN A 369 -9.43 6.43 -22.72
CA ASN A 369 -9.25 5.84 -24.04
C ASN A 369 -10.52 5.98 -24.87
N ASP A 370 -10.39 6.50 -26.09
CA ASP A 370 -11.48 6.74 -27.04
C ASP A 370 -12.22 5.45 -27.47
N TYR A 371 -11.54 4.32 -27.55
CA TYR A 371 -12.13 3.04 -27.92
C TYR A 371 -12.88 2.37 -26.75
N PHE A 372 -12.22 2.22 -25.60
CA PHE A 372 -12.79 1.47 -24.47
C PHE A 372 -13.85 2.25 -23.68
N SER A 373 -13.80 3.59 -23.68
CA SER A 373 -14.78 4.44 -22.98
C SER A 373 -16.22 4.23 -23.45
N GLY A 374 -16.43 3.92 -24.73
CA GLY A 374 -17.75 3.59 -25.28
C GLY A 374 -18.24 2.17 -24.97
N ILE A 375 -17.43 1.35 -24.32
CA ILE A 375 -17.67 -0.09 -24.11
C ILE A 375 -17.85 -0.41 -22.63
N VAL A 376 -17.09 0.24 -21.77
CA VAL A 376 -17.18 0.08 -20.31
C VAL A 376 -18.28 0.98 -19.71
N ASP A 377 -18.67 0.71 -18.45
CA ASP A 377 -19.58 1.59 -17.72
C ASP A 377 -18.86 2.90 -17.32
N ALA A 378 -18.91 3.88 -18.22
CA ALA A 378 -18.26 5.17 -18.04
C ALA A 378 -18.81 5.96 -16.85
N ARG A 379 -20.12 5.82 -16.56
CA ARG A 379 -20.79 6.54 -15.47
C ARG A 379 -20.33 6.03 -14.11
N LEU A 380 -20.22 4.71 -13.95
CA LEU A 380 -19.62 4.11 -12.77
C LEU A 380 -18.17 4.58 -12.62
N GLY A 381 -17.40 4.52 -13.70
CA GLY A 381 -16.00 4.92 -13.71
C GLY A 381 -15.78 6.37 -13.25
N GLU A 382 -16.54 7.31 -13.79
CA GLU A 382 -16.51 8.72 -13.39
C GLU A 382 -16.81 8.90 -11.89
N LYS A 383 -17.85 8.23 -11.38
CA LYS A 383 -18.17 8.26 -9.93
C LYS A 383 -17.00 7.73 -9.10
N LEU A 384 -16.35 6.66 -9.55
CA LEU A 384 -15.22 6.04 -8.86
C LEU A 384 -13.96 6.90 -8.90
N ILE A 385 -13.67 7.62 -9.98
CA ILE A 385 -12.55 8.57 -10.04
C ILE A 385 -12.77 9.73 -9.07
N ASN A 386 -13.97 10.33 -9.06
CA ASN A 386 -14.31 11.40 -8.12
C ASN A 386 -14.21 10.95 -6.66
N PHE A 387 -14.70 9.73 -6.37
CA PHE A 387 -14.49 9.10 -5.06
C PHE A 387 -13.00 8.92 -4.75
N SER A 388 -12.21 8.47 -5.72
CA SER A 388 -10.77 8.18 -5.53
C SER A 388 -9.96 9.42 -5.20
N VAL A 389 -10.25 10.56 -5.85
CA VAL A 389 -9.64 11.85 -5.51
C VAL A 389 -9.91 12.19 -4.03
N SER A 390 -11.16 12.09 -3.59
CA SER A 390 -11.56 12.38 -2.20
C SER A 390 -10.98 11.37 -1.20
N ALA A 391 -10.94 10.08 -1.57
CA ALA A 391 -10.43 9.00 -0.74
C ALA A 391 -8.92 9.15 -0.49
N LEU A 392 -8.14 9.53 -1.50
CA LEU A 392 -6.70 9.79 -1.36
C LEU A 392 -6.42 10.93 -0.37
N ARG A 393 -7.25 12.00 -0.37
CA ARG A 393 -7.18 13.05 0.65
C ARG A 393 -7.49 12.54 2.06
N LYS A 394 -8.44 11.61 2.18
CA LYS A 394 -8.78 10.97 3.45
C LYS A 394 -7.67 10.06 3.98
N MET A 395 -6.95 9.38 3.08
CA MET A 395 -5.80 8.52 3.41
C MET A 395 -4.56 9.34 3.85
N SER A 396 -4.41 10.58 3.38
CA SER A 396 -3.36 11.51 3.82
C SER A 396 -3.33 11.67 5.36
N VAL A 397 -2.13 11.67 5.93
CA VAL A 397 -1.87 11.82 7.39
C VAL A 397 -1.03 13.06 7.70
N ALA A 398 -0.39 13.68 6.70
CA ALA A 398 0.37 14.90 6.85
C ALA A 398 0.21 15.82 5.64
N ASN A 399 0.40 17.12 5.86
CA ASN A 399 0.37 18.10 4.77
C ASN A 399 1.44 17.76 3.72
N ASN A 400 1.04 17.80 2.44
CA ASN A 400 1.91 17.53 1.30
C ASN A 400 2.55 16.12 1.30
N ASP A 401 1.92 15.15 1.96
CA ASP A 401 2.31 13.75 1.85
C ASP A 401 1.88 13.12 0.51
N LEU A 402 2.43 11.94 0.22
CA LEU A 402 2.26 11.27 -1.07
C LEU A 402 0.78 10.99 -1.43
N PRO A 403 -0.10 10.48 -0.54
CA PRO A 403 -1.54 10.37 -0.83
C PRO A 403 -2.17 11.72 -1.21
N GLY A 404 -1.85 12.78 -0.48
CA GLY A 404 -2.34 14.14 -0.78
C GLY A 404 -1.92 14.61 -2.17
N ARG A 405 -0.63 14.47 -2.51
CA ARG A 405 -0.10 14.88 -3.83
C ARG A 405 -0.67 14.03 -4.96
N LEU A 406 -0.81 12.73 -4.77
CA LEU A 406 -1.36 11.83 -5.81
C LEU A 406 -2.86 12.04 -6.02
N SER A 407 -3.59 12.58 -5.04
CA SER A 407 -4.95 13.08 -5.25
C SER A 407 -4.97 14.21 -6.27
N ASP A 408 -4.03 15.17 -6.18
CA ASP A 408 -3.91 16.27 -7.15
C ASP A 408 -3.54 15.78 -8.54
N VAL A 409 -2.60 14.84 -8.64
CA VAL A 409 -2.22 14.23 -9.93
C VAL A 409 -3.43 13.53 -10.58
N LEU A 410 -4.16 12.72 -9.81
CA LEU A 410 -5.32 12.00 -10.31
C LEU A 410 -6.42 12.98 -10.78
N ALA A 411 -6.68 14.03 -9.99
CA ALA A 411 -7.63 15.06 -10.33
C ALA A 411 -7.23 15.80 -11.61
N TYR A 412 -5.97 16.24 -11.71
CA TYR A 412 -5.43 16.92 -12.88
C TYR A 412 -5.62 16.08 -14.14
N LEU A 413 -5.15 14.83 -14.15
CA LEU A 413 -5.25 13.96 -15.32
C LEU A 413 -6.71 13.62 -15.68
N TRP A 414 -7.59 13.54 -14.68
CA TRP A 414 -9.02 13.34 -14.90
C TRP A 414 -9.68 14.56 -15.54
N THR A 415 -9.37 15.77 -15.08
CA THR A 415 -9.98 17.01 -15.59
C THR A 415 -9.31 17.57 -16.83
N HIS A 416 -8.14 17.03 -17.20
CA HIS A 416 -7.39 17.53 -18.35
C HIS A 416 -8.23 17.43 -19.64
N PRO A 417 -8.33 18.50 -20.44
CA PRO A 417 -9.19 18.54 -21.63
C PRO A 417 -8.71 17.60 -22.74
N ASP A 418 -7.40 17.42 -22.86
CA ASP A 418 -6.83 16.42 -23.77
C ASP A 418 -6.76 15.05 -23.07
N PRO A 419 -7.57 14.05 -23.50
CA PRO A 419 -7.51 12.70 -22.94
C PRO A 419 -6.21 11.95 -23.29
N SER A 420 -5.49 12.39 -24.34
CA SER A 420 -4.27 11.74 -24.83
C SER A 420 -3.15 11.68 -23.79
N ILE A 421 -3.18 12.64 -22.85
CA ILE A 421 -2.24 12.75 -21.74
C ILE A 421 -2.36 11.54 -20.82
N ALA A 422 -3.59 11.18 -20.45
CA ALA A 422 -3.85 10.05 -19.56
C ALA A 422 -3.80 8.70 -20.30
N SER A 423 -4.24 8.65 -21.56
CA SER A 423 -4.37 7.40 -22.33
C SER A 423 -4.12 7.60 -23.82
N GLY A 424 -3.57 6.60 -24.51
CA GLY A 424 -3.43 6.66 -25.97
C GLY A 424 -4.75 6.44 -26.71
N SER A 425 -4.75 6.67 -28.03
CA SER A 425 -5.91 6.42 -28.92
C SER A 425 -5.95 4.98 -29.43
N GLY A 426 -7.17 4.50 -29.70
CA GLY A 426 -7.47 3.18 -30.22
C GLY A 426 -7.22 2.05 -29.22
N ILE A 427 -7.39 0.82 -29.69
CA ILE A 427 -7.23 -0.38 -28.85
C ILE A 427 -5.79 -0.55 -28.32
N ALA A 428 -4.78 -0.14 -29.10
CA ALA A 428 -3.37 -0.19 -28.69
C ALA A 428 -2.96 0.97 -27.75
N GLY A 429 -3.83 1.95 -27.54
CA GLY A 429 -3.56 3.14 -26.73
C GLY A 429 -3.35 2.89 -25.24
N LEU A 430 -3.66 1.68 -24.75
CA LEU A 430 -3.48 1.29 -23.35
C LEU A 430 -2.08 0.76 -23.02
N GLN A 431 -1.21 0.54 -24.01
CA GLN A 431 0.15 0.03 -23.79
C GLN A 431 0.97 0.95 -22.87
N LEU A 432 1.78 0.33 -22.01
CA LEU A 432 2.61 1.03 -21.02
C LEU A 432 4.02 1.25 -21.57
N LYS A 433 4.54 2.48 -21.37
CA LYS A 433 5.95 2.81 -21.66
C LYS A 433 6.85 2.35 -20.52
N VAL A 434 6.39 2.48 -19.28
CA VAL A 434 7.06 1.91 -18.11
C VAL A 434 6.72 0.42 -18.03
N GLN A 435 7.72 -0.46 -18.09
CA GLN A 435 7.49 -1.92 -18.12
C GLN A 435 8.15 -2.69 -16.96
N ASN A 436 9.09 -2.07 -16.26
CA ASN A 436 9.91 -2.71 -15.21
C ASN A 436 9.33 -2.56 -13.80
N ARG A 437 8.01 -2.35 -13.68
CA ARG A 437 7.33 -2.10 -12.39
C ARG A 437 6.16 -3.06 -12.13
N MET A 438 6.13 -4.21 -12.81
CA MET A 438 5.06 -5.23 -12.70
C MET A 438 3.66 -4.58 -12.74
N SER A 439 2.71 -5.01 -11.89
CA SER A 439 1.36 -4.44 -11.83
C SER A 439 1.31 -2.94 -11.59
N MET A 440 2.34 -2.35 -10.97
CA MET A 440 2.39 -0.91 -10.65
C MET A 440 2.89 -0.06 -11.82
N SER A 441 3.31 -0.68 -12.93
CA SER A 441 3.75 0.03 -14.13
C SER A 441 2.73 1.06 -14.62
N ILE A 442 1.43 0.79 -14.48
CA ILE A 442 0.37 1.76 -14.79
C ILE A 442 0.46 3.06 -13.99
N VAL A 443 0.82 2.96 -12.70
CA VAL A 443 0.97 4.13 -11.82
C VAL A 443 2.18 4.95 -12.25
N TYR A 444 3.34 4.30 -12.44
CA TYR A 444 4.56 4.98 -12.88
C TYR A 444 4.44 5.56 -14.30
N ASP A 445 3.76 4.87 -15.22
CA ASP A 445 3.46 5.37 -16.58
C ASP A 445 2.60 6.64 -16.51
N SER A 446 1.55 6.64 -15.67
CA SER A 446 0.67 7.79 -15.47
C SER A 446 1.39 8.98 -14.84
N LEU A 447 2.25 8.72 -13.85
CA LEU A 447 3.08 9.75 -13.22
C LEU A 447 4.11 10.34 -14.18
N TRP A 448 4.69 9.51 -15.05
CA TRP A 448 5.62 9.98 -16.08
C TRP A 448 4.93 10.90 -17.08
N ARG A 449 3.74 10.50 -17.56
CA ARG A 449 2.91 11.31 -18.47
C ARG A 449 2.53 12.65 -17.85
N TRP A 450 2.11 12.62 -16.59
CA TRP A 450 1.82 13.83 -15.83
C TRP A 450 3.05 14.75 -15.75
N ARG A 451 4.22 14.24 -15.34
CA ARG A 451 5.46 15.04 -15.26
C ARG A 451 5.86 15.64 -16.61
N GLU A 452 5.78 14.85 -17.67
CA GLU A 452 6.14 15.32 -19.02
C GLU A 452 5.23 16.46 -19.47
N GLN A 453 3.94 16.42 -19.14
CA GLN A 453 3.03 17.51 -19.47
C GLN A 453 3.43 18.83 -18.79
N PHE A 454 3.79 18.79 -17.50
CA PHE A 454 4.26 20.00 -16.80
C PHE A 454 5.55 20.56 -17.40
N ARG A 455 6.45 19.71 -17.91
CA ARG A 455 7.65 20.16 -18.62
C ARG A 455 7.29 20.89 -19.91
N VAL A 456 6.42 20.31 -20.71
CA VAL A 456 5.96 20.90 -21.99
C VAL A 456 5.22 22.22 -21.76
N GLU A 457 4.37 22.29 -20.73
CA GLU A 457 3.68 23.52 -20.34
C GLU A 457 4.67 24.63 -19.94
N ALA A 458 5.63 24.33 -19.07
CA ALA A 458 6.66 25.28 -18.63
C ALA A 458 7.56 25.77 -19.79
N GLU A 459 7.95 24.86 -20.69
CA GLU A 459 8.73 25.22 -21.89
C GLU A 459 7.91 26.13 -22.84
N SER A 460 6.62 25.84 -23.01
CA SER A 460 5.72 26.65 -23.83
C SER A 460 5.54 28.06 -23.25
N GLU A 461 5.38 28.19 -21.94
CA GLU A 461 5.29 29.48 -21.24
C GLU A 461 6.58 30.28 -21.38
N LEU A 462 7.75 29.66 -21.16
CA LEU A 462 9.05 30.30 -21.35
C LEU A 462 9.23 30.79 -22.80
N HIS A 463 8.82 29.99 -23.78
CA HIS A 463 8.86 30.38 -25.19
C HIS A 463 7.87 31.51 -25.52
N GLN A 464 6.72 31.57 -24.87
CA GLN A 464 5.75 32.67 -25.03
C GLN A 464 6.26 33.98 -24.40
N ASP A 465 6.90 33.91 -23.24
CA ASP A 465 7.50 35.06 -22.57
C ASP A 465 8.68 35.64 -23.36
N LEU A 466 9.51 34.78 -23.95
CA LEU A 466 10.58 35.19 -24.85
C LEU A 466 10.05 35.85 -26.15
N ARG A 467 8.86 35.47 -26.62
CA ARG A 467 8.23 36.04 -27.82
C ARG A 467 7.44 37.32 -27.56
N SER A 468 6.88 37.48 -26.36
CA SER A 468 6.06 38.64 -25.99
C SER A 468 6.88 39.89 -25.63
N GLY A 469 8.21 39.79 -25.56
CA GLY A 469 9.10 40.93 -25.32
C GLY A 469 9.09 41.44 -23.88
N ASN A 470 8.45 40.74 -22.95
CA ASN A 470 8.42 41.07 -21.51
C ASN A 470 9.70 40.62 -20.77
N ALA A 471 10.84 40.60 -21.46
CA ALA A 471 12.13 40.39 -20.83
C ALA A 471 12.60 41.69 -20.15
N LEU A 472 11.97 42.09 -19.04
CA LEU A 472 12.57 42.94 -18.02
C LEU A 472 11.79 42.88 -16.69
N SER A 473 12.50 42.40 -15.66
CA SER A 473 12.22 42.40 -14.22
C SER A 473 11.48 41.18 -13.60
N SER A 474 12.07 40.00 -13.68
CA SER A 474 12.19 39.17 -12.47
C SER A 474 13.68 38.98 -12.18
N GLY A 475 14.10 39.44 -11.01
CA GLY A 475 15.51 39.63 -10.65
C GLY A 475 16.27 38.32 -10.53
N LYS A 476 17.57 38.41 -10.81
CA LYS A 476 18.59 37.46 -10.34
C LYS A 476 18.35 37.11 -8.87
N GLN A 477 17.84 35.93 -8.58
CA GLN A 477 18.20 35.21 -7.36
C GLN A 477 19.31 34.23 -7.73
N SER A 478 20.53 34.76 -7.66
CA SER A 478 21.70 33.95 -7.37
C SER A 478 21.44 33.15 -6.09
N PHE A 479 21.49 31.82 -6.18
CA PHE A 479 21.50 30.92 -5.03
C PHE A 479 22.66 31.32 -4.10
N GLN A 480 22.34 32.04 -3.03
CA GLN A 480 23.20 32.16 -1.86
C GLN A 480 22.52 31.39 -0.72
N LEU A 481 23.25 30.40 -0.20
CA LEU A 481 22.97 29.74 1.07
C LEU A 481 22.81 30.79 2.18
N ILE A 482 21.87 30.57 3.12
CA ILE A 482 21.98 30.72 4.60
C ILE A 482 20.58 30.92 5.24
N ASP A 483 20.20 29.92 6.04
CA ASP A 483 19.69 29.92 7.43
C ASP A 483 18.41 30.70 7.89
N ALA A 484 17.86 30.17 9.00
CA ALA A 484 16.50 30.21 9.55
C ALA A 484 15.89 31.56 10.03
N GLY A 485 14.53 31.61 10.08
CA GLY A 485 13.76 32.51 10.97
C GLY A 485 12.39 33.00 10.43
N THR A 486 11.30 32.54 11.04
CA THR A 486 9.86 32.91 10.88
C THR A 486 9.51 34.37 11.36
N PRO A 487 8.26 34.93 11.28
CA PRO A 487 6.97 34.49 10.67
C PRO A 487 6.02 35.57 10.01
N LEU A 488 4.94 35.06 9.37
CA LEU A 488 3.54 35.55 9.24
C LEU A 488 3.09 36.65 8.21
N ALA A 489 2.16 36.20 7.33
CA ALA A 489 0.83 36.78 6.94
C ALA A 489 0.59 37.36 5.52
N ALA A 490 -0.57 36.94 4.97
CA ALA A 490 -1.37 37.39 3.79
C ALA A 490 -0.93 36.88 2.38
N GLN A 491 -1.65 35.88 1.82
CA GLN A 491 -2.71 35.97 0.77
C GLN A 491 -2.13 36.27 -0.63
N ASP A 492 -2.46 35.63 -1.74
CA ASP A 492 -3.35 34.54 -2.14
C ASP A 492 -2.82 34.07 -3.53
N THR A 493 -3.00 32.80 -3.89
CA THR A 493 -2.98 32.29 -5.30
C THR A 493 -1.68 32.24 -6.13
N GLN A 494 -0.49 31.99 -5.55
CA GLN A 494 0.76 31.79 -6.33
C GLN A 494 1.65 30.58 -5.95
N ASN A 495 1.15 29.57 -5.21
CA ASN A 495 1.98 28.47 -4.71
C ASN A 495 1.82 27.13 -5.44
N LEU A 496 1.86 27.13 -6.78
CA LEU A 496 2.12 25.91 -7.56
C LEU A 496 3.57 25.86 -8.09
N ASP A 497 4.19 27.03 -8.30
CA ASP A 497 5.50 27.16 -8.98
C ASP A 497 6.72 26.83 -8.12
N THR A 498 6.54 26.54 -6.83
CA THR A 498 7.63 26.10 -5.93
C THR A 498 7.44 24.68 -5.40
N ALA A 499 6.44 23.93 -5.92
CA ALA A 499 5.97 22.69 -5.32
C ALA A 499 6.67 21.39 -5.79
N PHE A 500 7.59 21.48 -6.74
CA PHE A 500 8.51 20.41 -7.15
C PHE A 500 9.79 21.08 -7.65
N ASP A 501 10.89 20.92 -6.92
CA ASP A 501 12.18 21.47 -7.35
C ASP A 501 12.51 20.91 -8.73
N LEU A 502 12.61 21.78 -9.74
CA LEU A 502 13.02 21.41 -11.09
C LEU A 502 14.43 20.78 -11.09
N ALA A 503 15.18 20.85 -9.98
CA ALA A 503 16.41 20.08 -9.78
C ALA A 503 16.19 18.55 -9.88
N ASP A 504 14.99 18.04 -9.55
CA ASP A 504 14.64 16.62 -9.76
C ASP A 504 14.47 16.26 -11.25
N LEU A 505 14.46 17.23 -12.17
CA LEU A 505 14.54 16.94 -13.61
C LEU A 505 15.94 16.50 -14.06
N ASN A 506 16.97 16.88 -13.31
CA ASN A 506 18.37 16.55 -13.61
C ASN A 506 18.91 15.44 -12.70
N GLY A 507 18.04 14.65 -12.07
CA GLY A 507 18.39 13.53 -11.19
C GLY A 507 18.96 12.28 -11.89
N ILE A 508 19.96 12.46 -12.75
CA ILE A 508 21.15 11.62 -12.73
C ILE A 508 22.24 12.59 -12.33
N TYR A 509 22.88 12.36 -11.18
CA TYR A 509 24.09 13.09 -10.79
C TYR A 509 25.01 13.20 -12.01
N SER A 510 25.14 14.40 -12.57
CA SER A 510 26.10 14.71 -13.62
C SER A 510 27.54 14.48 -13.13
N ASP A 511 27.73 14.28 -11.83
CA ASP A 511 29.00 14.03 -11.17
C ASP A 511 29.35 12.53 -11.04
N ASP A 512 28.44 11.60 -11.39
CA ASP A 512 28.70 10.14 -11.31
C ASP A 512 29.36 9.56 -12.58
N PHE A 513 29.77 10.40 -13.53
CA PHE A 513 30.51 9.99 -14.73
C PHE A 513 31.86 10.73 -14.92
N GLN A 514 32.58 10.99 -13.83
CA GLN A 514 34.03 11.24 -13.89
C GLN A 514 34.78 10.26 -12.98
N PHE A 515 35.01 9.05 -13.48
CA PHE A 515 36.18 8.28 -13.07
C PHE A 515 37.30 8.53 -14.09
N ASP A 516 38.14 9.52 -13.76
CA ASP A 516 39.48 9.66 -14.32
C ASP A 516 40.28 8.42 -13.92
N TRP A 517 40.57 7.57 -14.92
CA TRP A 517 41.60 6.58 -14.81
C TRP A 517 42.97 7.28 -14.87
N PHE A 518 43.66 7.38 -13.74
CA PHE A 518 45.11 7.59 -13.74
C PHE A 518 45.82 6.31 -13.29
N THR A 519 46.07 5.39 -14.23
CA THR A 519 47.38 4.77 -14.55
C THR A 519 47.26 3.79 -15.71
#